data_AF-A0A2N6C535-F1
#
_entry.id   AF-A0A2N6C535-F1
#
_cell.length_a   1.000
_cell.length_b   1.000
_cell.length_c   1.000
_cell.angle_alpha   90.00
_cell.angle_beta   90.00
_cell.angle_gamma   90.00
#
_symmetry.space_group_name_H-M   'P 1'
#
loop_
_entity.id
_entity.type
_entity.pdbx_description
1 polymer ?
#
loop_
_entity_poly.entity_id
_entity_poly.type
_entity_poly.pdbx_seq_one_letter_code
_entity_poly.pdbx_strand_id
1 'polypeptide(L)' 'MTTPAAPPNKKPDPERMAVLRSLPLEIKEQISGAEAHAFLYDEELPDSLLEKLRDFLVDDSD' A
#
# COMPACT_ATOMS: atom_id res chain seq x y z
N MET A 1 10.49 11.41 26.37
CA MET A 1 11.39 11.21 25.22
C MET A 1 11.74 9.73 25.18
N THR A 2 11.18 8.96 24.24
CA THR A 2 11.67 7.61 23.94
C THR A 2 11.79 7.51 22.42
N THR A 3 13.00 7.21 21.96
CA THR A 3 13.40 6.91 20.59
C THR A 3 14.19 5.60 20.70
N PRO A 4 14.00 4.62 19.79
CA PRO A 4 15.06 4.46 18.80
C PRO A 4 14.58 3.95 17.41
N ALA A 5 15.44 4.18 16.42
CA ALA A 5 15.57 3.44 15.15
C ALA A 5 14.72 3.88 13.95
N ALA A 6 15.19 4.92 13.25
CA ALA A 6 15.35 4.83 11.80
C ALA A 6 16.88 4.78 11.54
N PRO A 7 17.39 3.77 10.81
CA PRO A 7 17.88 4.07 9.44
C PRO A 7 17.83 2.85 8.49
N PRO A 8 18.40 2.89 7.28
CA PRO A 8 18.17 3.69 6.06
C PRO A 8 17.73 2.76 4.90
N ASN A 9 17.42 3.24 3.68
CA ASN A 9 16.94 2.40 2.55
C ASN A 9 15.59 1.73 2.82
N LYS A 10 14.55 2.55 2.87
CA LYS A 10 13.15 2.14 2.84
C LYS A 10 12.91 1.48 1.46
N LYS A 11 13.25 0.20 1.35
CA LYS A 11 12.99 -0.58 0.15
C LYS A 11 11.49 -0.83 0.15
N PRO A 12 10.80 -0.55 -0.96
CA PRO A 12 9.40 -0.90 -1.08
C PRO A 12 9.19 -2.38 -0.77
N ASP A 13 8.26 -2.68 0.12
CA ASP A 13 8.01 -4.02 0.61
C ASP A 13 7.57 -4.92 -0.56
N PRO A 14 8.30 -6.01 -0.89
CA PRO A 14 8.05 -6.78 -2.10
C PRO A 14 6.66 -7.43 -2.12
N GLU A 15 6.10 -7.80 -0.95
CA GLU A 15 4.74 -8.33 -0.85
C GLU A 15 3.72 -7.24 -1.20
N ARG A 16 3.89 -6.05 -0.65
CA ARG A 16 3.04 -4.89 -0.95
C ARG A 16 3.17 -4.44 -2.41
N MET A 17 4.37 -4.56 -2.97
CA MET A 17 4.62 -4.27 -4.38
C MET A 17 3.97 -5.28 -5.31
N ALA A 18 3.92 -6.56 -4.90
CA ALA A 18 3.15 -7.58 -5.58
C ALA A 18 1.66 -7.26 -5.51
N VAL A 19 1.11 -6.95 -4.33
CA VAL A 19 -0.29 -6.53 -4.16
C VAL A 19 -0.61 -5.35 -5.08
N LEU A 20 0.15 -4.26 -5.03
CA LEU A 20 -0.09 -3.06 -5.83
C LEU A 20 0.03 -3.32 -7.35
N ARG A 21 0.83 -4.30 -7.75
CA ARG A 21 0.90 -4.76 -9.15
C ARG A 21 -0.25 -5.68 -9.54
N SER A 22 -0.73 -6.50 -8.61
CA SER A 22 -1.86 -7.42 -8.80
C SER A 22 -3.21 -6.70 -8.80
N LEU A 23 -3.29 -5.48 -8.25
CA LEU A 23 -4.50 -4.67 -8.31
C LEU A 23 -4.92 -4.39 -9.77
N PRO A 24 -6.23 -4.46 -10.07
CA PRO A 24 -6.76 -4.12 -11.39
C PRO A 24 -6.52 -2.64 -11.73
N LEU A 25 -6.53 -2.32 -13.03
CA LEU A 25 -6.22 -0.99 -13.54
C LEU A 25 -7.13 0.09 -12.91
N GLU A 26 -8.42 -0.19 -12.75
CA GLU A 26 -9.40 0.71 -12.13
C GLU A 26 -8.97 1.17 -10.73
N ILE A 27 -8.42 0.26 -9.91
CA ILE A 27 -7.92 0.65 -8.59
C ILE A 27 -6.62 1.42 -8.67
N LYS A 28 -5.71 1.00 -9.56
CA LYS A 28 -4.44 1.71 -9.73
C LYS A 28 -4.65 3.14 -10.22
N GLU A 29 -5.72 3.41 -10.96
CA GLU A 29 -6.12 4.76 -11.35
C GLU A 29 -6.75 5.55 -10.19
N GLN A 30 -7.41 4.88 -9.24
CA GLN A 30 -7.95 5.52 -8.03
C GLN A 30 -6.92 5.74 -6.92
N ILE A 31 -5.83 4.98 -6.92
CA ILE A 31 -4.72 5.11 -5.97
C ILE A 31 -3.78 6.22 -6.44
N SER A 32 -3.59 7.22 -5.57
CA SER A 32 -2.59 8.26 -5.81
C SER A 32 -1.17 7.74 -5.59
N GLY A 33 -0.19 8.32 -6.31
CA GLY A 33 1.22 7.96 -6.13
C GLY A 33 1.71 8.09 -4.69
N ALA A 34 1.15 9.03 -3.92
CA ALA A 34 1.42 9.18 -2.49
C ALA A 34 0.89 8.01 -1.66
N GLU A 35 -0.31 7.51 -1.96
CA GLU A 35 -0.92 6.36 -1.29
C GLU A 35 -0.16 5.07 -1.65
N ALA A 36 0.22 4.90 -2.92
CA ALA A 36 1.05 3.79 -3.37
C ALA A 36 2.42 3.80 -2.70
N HIS A 37 3.04 4.98 -2.58
CA HIS A 37 4.31 5.15 -1.89
C HIS A 37 4.20 4.82 -0.40
N ALA A 38 3.20 5.36 0.29
CA ALA A 38 2.93 5.02 1.69
C ALA A 38 2.68 3.51 1.88
N PHE A 39 1.92 2.90 0.95
CA PHE A 39 1.69 1.47 0.94
C PHE A 39 3.00 0.69 0.84
N LEU A 40 3.81 0.97 -0.16
CA LEU A 40 5.07 0.29 -0.38
C LEU A 40 6.08 0.48 0.76
N TYR A 41 6.03 1.60 1.48
CA TYR A 41 7.06 2.00 2.45
C TYR A 41 6.66 1.74 3.90
N ASP A 42 5.59 0.96 4.12
CA ASP A 42 5.01 0.66 5.44
C ASP A 42 4.76 1.95 6.25
N GLU A 43 4.33 3.01 5.55
CA GLU A 43 3.92 4.26 6.19
C GLU A 43 2.43 4.19 6.58
N GLU A 44 1.96 5.19 7.35
CA GLU A 44 0.54 5.29 7.69
C GLU A 44 -0.30 5.34 6.41
N LEU A 45 -1.09 4.29 6.21
CA LEU A 45 -2.03 4.22 5.10
C LEU A 45 -3.18 5.17 5.42
N PRO A 46 -3.50 6.13 4.54
CA PRO A 46 -4.68 6.94 4.74
C PRO A 46 -5.92 6.04 4.66
N ASP A 47 -6.93 6.32 5.49
CA ASP A 47 -8.19 5.59 5.48
C ASP A 47 -8.82 5.54 4.08
N SER A 48 -8.64 6.60 3.29
CA SER A 48 -9.08 6.66 1.89
C SER A 48 -8.49 5.58 0.99
N LEU A 49 -7.23 5.16 1.21
CA LEU A 49 -6.64 4.06 0.46
C LEU A 49 -7.22 2.71 0.91
N LEU A 50 -7.33 2.53 2.23
CA LEU A 50 -7.91 1.32 2.81
C LEU A 50 -9.35 1.11 2.36
N GLU A 51 -10.16 2.17 2.31
CA GLU A 51 -11.54 2.11 1.82
C GLU A 51 -11.61 1.66 0.36
N LYS A 52 -10.76 2.21 -0.52
CA LYS A 52 -10.69 1.79 -1.93
C LYS A 52 -10.26 0.33 -2.08
N LEU A 53 -9.23 -0.08 -1.31
CA LEU A 53 -8.72 -1.44 -1.35
C LEU A 53 -9.68 -2.44 -0.72
N ARG A 54 -10.51 -2.03 0.24
CA ARG A 54 -11.43 -2.91 0.97
C ARG A 54 -12.45 -3.57 0.05
N ASP A 55 -12.95 -2.85 -0.95
CA ASP A 55 -13.83 -3.42 -1.98
C ASP A 55 -13.13 -4.45 -2.89
N PHE A 56 -11.79 -4.43 -2.94
CA PHE A 56 -10.96 -5.31 -3.80
C PHE A 56 -10.21 -6.40 -3.05
N LEU A 57 -10.07 -6.27 -1.72
CA LEU A 57 -9.57 -7.32 -0.83
C LEU A 57 -10.62 -8.43 -0.61
N VAL A 58 -11.84 -8.24 -1.13
CA VAL A 58 -12.88 -9.26 -1.18
C VAL A 58 -12.71 -10.07 -2.48
N ASP A 59 -12.16 -11.27 -2.29
CA ASP A 59 -12.31 -12.45 -3.15
C ASP A 59 -11.54 -12.52 -4.49
N ASP A 60 -10.34 -13.11 -4.42
CA ASP A 60 -9.89 -14.08 -5.43
C ASP A 60 -9.84 -15.45 -4.72
N SER A 61 -11.00 -16.10 -4.65
CA SER A 61 -11.16 -17.50 -4.27
C SER A 61 -12.12 -18.15 -5.26
N ASP A 62 -11.74 -18.16 -6.55
CA ASP A 62 -12.38 -18.98 -7.59
C ASP A 62 -11.46 -20.15 -7.98
#